data_AF-A0A4Y8LRQ4-F1
#
_entry.id   AF-A0A4Y8LRQ4-F1
#
_cell.length_a   1.000
_cell.length_b   1.000
_cell.length_c   1.000
_cell.angle_alpha   90.00
_cell.angle_beta   90.00
_cell.angle_gamma   90.00
#
_symmetry.space_group_name_H-M   'P 1'
#
loop_
_entity.id
_entity.type
_entity.pdbx_description
1 polymer ?
#
loop_
_entity_poly.entity_id
_entity_poly.type
_entity_poly.pdbx_seq_one_letter_code
_entity_poly.pdbx_strand_id
1 'polypeptide(L)'
;MVISLHRPYVGAQFMKVRIAVILPMILLLLSSGFFGGIISAARATTPADLYIDGQPTPYKQLKYKNRMENMIPLRTVTSQLKMKLTWVKKNSEWTLSGDFHRITMKLNDLTATVDGKVYKLNAPPLIEKGTIYLPLRFTVTMSGGELHWDRDHIYWVLSPLQKALNSAIIGNDVEYVRQHLTNWRSAALPLGVDGTMPYLFSVQSLDMVKLLIEKGFPVDYMKNEYASLTFNNWQRTLLQEAASLGQFEVVAYLLNQGAGPFLSNSHHYNALDYAQWGKQQLQENALWIELSIELGKDITEENYNKTIDLLKAHMEQISG
;
A
#
# COMPACT_ATOMS: atom_id res chain seq x y z
N MET A 1 29.58 -13.25 -53.14
CA MET A 1 28.43 -13.87 -53.84
C MET A 1 28.89 -15.24 -54.29
N VAL A 2 28.08 -16.30 -54.07
CA VAL A 2 28.49 -17.73 -54.15
C VAL A 2 29.61 -18.03 -53.09
N ILE A 3 29.86 -19.22 -52.50
CA ILE A 3 29.54 -20.65 -52.68
C ILE A 3 29.30 -21.22 -51.24
N SER A 4 28.37 -22.15 -50.96
CA SER A 4 28.68 -23.59 -50.97
C SER A 4 27.49 -24.53 -50.77
N LEU A 5 27.47 -25.59 -51.58
CA LEU A 5 26.62 -26.77 -51.50
C LEU A 5 27.46 -27.95 -50.99
N HIS A 6 26.96 -28.74 -50.02
CA HIS A 6 26.87 -30.22 -50.12
C HIS A 6 26.41 -30.87 -48.80
N ARG A 7 25.59 -31.92 -48.92
CA ARG A 7 25.65 -33.11 -48.04
C ARG A 7 26.42 -34.20 -48.80
N PRO A 8 27.02 -35.19 -48.11
CA PRO A 8 26.39 -36.51 -48.14
C PRO A 8 26.50 -37.32 -46.84
N TYR A 9 25.85 -38.49 -46.83
CA TYR A 9 25.88 -39.53 -45.80
C TYR A 9 27.18 -40.36 -45.82
N VAL A 10 27.73 -40.67 -44.63
CA VAL A 10 28.31 -41.96 -44.14
C VAL A 10 28.23 -41.88 -42.60
N GLY A 11 27.98 -42.91 -41.78
CA GLY A 11 27.67 -44.34 -41.99
C GLY A 11 27.26 -45.00 -40.65
N ALA A 12 27.32 -46.33 -40.52
CA ALA A 12 27.04 -47.06 -39.26
C ALA A 12 28.28 -47.81 -38.71
N GLN A 13 28.34 -48.03 -37.39
CA GLN A 13 29.03 -49.18 -36.78
C GLN A 13 28.25 -49.69 -35.55
N PHE A 14 28.20 -51.02 -35.42
CA PHE A 14 27.53 -51.74 -34.33
C PHE A 14 28.54 -52.09 -33.24
N MET A 15 28.10 -52.16 -31.98
CA MET A 15 28.66 -53.16 -31.07
C MET A 15 27.57 -53.79 -30.21
N LYS A 16 27.49 -55.12 -30.26
CA LYS A 16 26.55 -55.95 -29.50
C LYS A 16 27.25 -56.44 -28.24
N VAL A 17 26.65 -56.26 -27.07
CA VAL A 17 26.96 -57.07 -25.87
C VAL A 17 25.67 -57.72 -25.39
N ARG A 18 25.80 -58.94 -24.85
CA ARG A 18 24.74 -59.96 -24.86
C ARG A 18 23.73 -59.80 -23.73
N ILE A 19 22.47 -60.06 -24.07
CA ILE A 19 21.40 -60.37 -23.13
C ILE A 19 21.74 -61.71 -22.44
N ALA A 20 21.60 -61.76 -21.11
CA ALA A 20 21.47 -62.99 -20.35
C ALA A 20 20.08 -62.99 -19.68
N VAL A 21 19.32 -64.06 -19.87
CA VAL A 21 17.91 -64.19 -19.45
C VAL A 21 17.84 -64.96 -18.14
N ILE A 22 17.16 -64.40 -17.12
CA ILE A 22 16.36 -65.19 -16.16
C ILE A 22 15.02 -64.47 -15.93
N LEU A 23 13.93 -65.25 -15.97
CA LEU A 23 12.52 -64.84 -15.91
C LEU A 23 11.97 -65.01 -14.46
N PRO A 24 10.67 -64.81 -14.20
CA PRO A 24 10.10 -63.61 -13.59
C PRO A 24 9.71 -63.78 -12.11
N MET A 25 9.55 -62.68 -11.36
CA MET A 25 8.74 -62.71 -10.13
C MET A 25 7.80 -61.51 -10.00
N ILE A 26 6.54 -61.79 -10.35
CA ILE A 26 5.30 -61.33 -9.71
C ILE A 26 5.05 -59.82 -9.59
N LEU A 27 3.91 -59.43 -10.18
CA LEU A 27 3.12 -58.22 -9.94
C LEU A 27 3.37 -57.51 -8.59
N LEU A 28 3.73 -56.22 -8.65
CA LEU A 28 2.91 -55.13 -8.10
C LEU A 28 3.36 -53.76 -8.64
N LEU A 29 2.57 -52.71 -8.38
CA LEU A 29 2.83 -51.29 -8.68
C LEU A 29 2.63 -50.80 -10.13
N LEU A 30 1.43 -51.08 -10.65
CA LEU A 30 0.70 -50.07 -11.43
C LEU A 30 0.28 -48.90 -10.50
N SER A 31 1.20 -47.98 -10.20
CA SER A 31 0.87 -46.71 -9.54
C SER A 31 1.91 -45.61 -9.76
N SER A 32 2.44 -45.49 -10.98
CA SER A 32 3.23 -44.33 -11.40
C SER A 32 2.28 -43.15 -11.60
N GLY A 33 1.97 -42.45 -10.50
CA GLY A 33 1.02 -41.35 -10.48
C GLY A 33 1.42 -40.23 -11.45
N PHE A 34 0.56 -39.96 -12.42
CA PHE A 34 0.57 -38.71 -13.18
C PHE A 34 0.30 -37.53 -12.21
N PHE A 35 1.35 -37.05 -11.55
CA PHE A 35 1.31 -35.72 -10.93
C PHE A 35 1.41 -34.67 -12.05
N GLY A 36 0.29 -34.49 -12.75
CA GLY A 36 0.03 -33.34 -13.59
C GLY A 36 -0.02 -32.10 -12.71
N GLY A 37 1.15 -31.51 -12.44
CA GLY A 37 1.26 -30.24 -11.74
C GLY A 37 0.54 -29.17 -12.55
N ILE A 38 -0.68 -28.83 -12.15
CA ILE A 38 -1.39 -27.67 -12.68
C ILE A 38 -0.60 -26.45 -12.20
N ILE A 39 0.30 -25.95 -13.05
CA ILE A 39 0.89 -24.63 -12.87
C ILE A 39 -0.25 -23.64 -13.05
N SER A 40 -0.92 -23.31 -11.95
CA SER A 40 -1.89 -22.24 -11.91
C SER A 40 -1.13 -20.94 -12.08
N ALA A 41 -0.95 -20.51 -13.34
CA ALA A 41 -0.41 -19.20 -13.66
C ALA A 41 -1.22 -18.16 -12.88
N ALA A 42 -0.53 -17.39 -12.02
CA ALA A 42 -1.17 -16.32 -11.27
C ALA A 42 -1.80 -15.36 -12.27
N ARG A 43 -3.14 -15.34 -12.29
CA ARG A 43 -3.88 -14.49 -13.22
C ARG A 43 -3.58 -13.06 -12.82
N ALA A 44 -2.92 -12.30 -13.69
CA ALA A 44 -2.76 -10.87 -13.49
C ALA A 44 -4.15 -10.25 -13.37
N THR A 45 -4.56 -9.93 -12.15
CA THR A 45 -5.82 -9.25 -11.88
C THR A 45 -5.68 -7.83 -12.38
N THR A 46 -6.46 -7.46 -13.38
CA THR A 46 -6.60 -6.06 -13.80
C THR A 46 -6.88 -5.21 -12.57
N PRO A 47 -6.11 -4.13 -12.32
CA PRO A 47 -6.41 -3.19 -11.24
C PRO A 47 -7.87 -2.76 -11.25
N ALA A 48 -8.45 -2.56 -10.07
CA ALA A 48 -9.75 -1.90 -9.97
C ALA A 48 -9.59 -0.39 -10.23
N ASP A 49 -10.59 0.21 -10.85
CA ASP A 49 -10.60 1.66 -11.15
C ASP A 49 -10.83 2.54 -9.89
N LEU A 50 -11.27 1.96 -8.76
CA LEU A 50 -11.51 2.67 -7.50
C LEU A 50 -11.09 1.82 -6.30
N TYR A 51 -10.37 2.44 -5.38
CA TYR A 51 -10.07 1.91 -4.05
C TYR A 51 -10.59 2.86 -2.97
N ILE A 52 -11.18 2.32 -1.90
CA ILE A 52 -11.52 3.07 -0.68
C ILE A 52 -10.81 2.40 0.49
N ASP A 53 -9.94 3.15 1.19
CA ASP A 53 -9.06 2.64 2.25
C ASP A 53 -8.30 1.36 1.82
N GLY A 54 -7.72 1.40 0.61
CA GLY A 54 -7.01 0.28 -0.01
C GLY A 54 -7.87 -0.90 -0.48
N GLN A 55 -9.20 -0.88 -0.25
CA GLN A 55 -10.09 -1.93 -0.70
C GLN A 55 -10.62 -1.66 -2.12
N PRO A 56 -10.52 -2.61 -3.08
CA PRO A 56 -11.16 -2.48 -4.38
C PRO A 56 -12.68 -2.28 -4.27
N THR A 57 -13.22 -1.30 -4.99
CA THR A 57 -14.61 -0.86 -4.80
C THR A 57 -15.35 -0.68 -6.12
N PRO A 58 -16.51 -1.33 -6.32
CA PRO A 58 -17.33 -1.08 -7.50
C PRO A 58 -17.98 0.30 -7.42
N TYR A 59 -17.73 1.13 -8.44
CA TYR A 59 -18.58 2.26 -8.79
C TYR A 59 -19.26 2.02 -10.13
N LYS A 60 -20.16 2.91 -10.52
CA LYS A 60 -20.78 2.90 -11.85
C LYS A 60 -20.81 4.31 -12.42
N GLN A 61 -20.46 4.45 -13.69
CA GLN A 61 -20.73 5.68 -14.43
C GLN A 61 -22.22 5.71 -14.81
N LEU A 62 -22.95 6.70 -14.31
CA LEU A 62 -24.33 6.95 -14.70
C LEU A 62 -24.42 8.24 -15.52
N LYS A 63 -25.23 8.21 -16.57
CA LYS A 63 -25.49 9.38 -17.40
C LYS A 63 -26.54 10.25 -16.72
N TYR A 64 -26.20 11.50 -16.43
CA TYR A 64 -27.16 12.52 -16.03
C TYR A 64 -27.09 13.69 -17.01
N LYS A 65 -28.21 13.94 -17.71
CA LYS A 65 -28.28 14.85 -18.87
C LYS A 65 -27.19 14.48 -19.89
N ASN A 66 -26.28 15.41 -20.21
CA ASN A 66 -25.22 15.23 -21.21
C ASN A 66 -23.83 14.96 -20.57
N ARG A 67 -23.77 14.47 -19.33
CA ARG A 67 -22.52 14.13 -18.63
C ARG A 67 -22.60 12.73 -18.01
N MET A 68 -21.45 12.06 -17.94
CA MET A 68 -21.26 10.86 -17.11
C MET A 68 -20.76 11.30 -15.74
N GLU A 69 -21.35 10.77 -14.67
CA GLU A 69 -20.89 10.99 -13.30
C GLU A 69 -20.47 9.63 -12.70
N ASN A 70 -19.34 9.60 -11.97
CA ASN A 70 -18.94 8.42 -11.21
C ASN A 70 -19.81 8.32 -9.96
N MET A 71 -20.52 7.19 -9.79
CA MET A 71 -21.48 7.00 -8.69
C MET A 71 -21.16 5.75 -7.88
N ILE A 72 -21.23 5.84 -6.55
CA ILE A 72 -21.08 4.68 -5.64
C ILE A 72 -22.44 4.18 -5.15
N PRO A 73 -22.60 2.86 -4.92
CA PRO A 73 -23.75 2.33 -4.21
C PRO A 73 -23.90 2.96 -2.82
N LEU A 74 -25.14 3.24 -2.40
CA LEU A 74 -25.46 3.75 -1.06
C LEU A 74 -24.86 2.88 0.07
N ARG A 75 -24.80 1.56 -0.14
CA ARG A 75 -24.21 0.60 0.80
C ARG A 75 -22.71 0.80 1.00
N THR A 76 -21.98 1.23 -0.04
CA THR A 76 -20.53 1.50 0.01
C THR A 76 -20.19 2.56 1.05
N VAL A 77 -21.05 3.58 1.19
CA VAL A 77 -20.88 4.66 2.18
C VAL A 77 -20.88 4.12 3.62
N THR A 78 -21.70 3.09 3.89
CA THR A 78 -21.73 2.45 5.22
C THR A 78 -20.55 1.52 5.45
N SER A 79 -20.23 0.67 4.47
CA SER A 79 -19.23 -0.39 4.66
C SER A 79 -17.79 0.09 4.57
N GLN A 80 -17.53 1.11 3.74
CA GLN A 80 -16.17 1.60 3.45
C GLN A 80 -15.94 3.03 3.96
N LEU A 81 -16.82 4.00 3.66
CA LEU A 81 -16.70 5.37 4.22
C LEU A 81 -17.13 5.48 5.70
N LYS A 82 -17.51 4.35 6.32
CA LYS A 82 -17.87 4.18 7.75
C LYS A 82 -19.00 5.07 8.26
N MET A 83 -19.79 5.71 7.38
CA MET A 83 -20.90 6.56 7.81
C MET A 83 -22.15 5.74 8.14
N LYS A 84 -22.81 6.04 9.25
CA LYS A 84 -24.11 5.47 9.61
C LYS A 84 -25.20 5.97 8.66
N LEU A 85 -25.88 5.05 7.97
CA LEU A 85 -27.04 5.33 7.12
C LEU A 85 -28.34 5.23 7.93
N THR A 86 -29.19 6.26 7.81
CA THR A 86 -30.55 6.29 8.37
C THR A 86 -31.54 6.77 7.31
N TRP A 87 -32.68 6.10 7.14
CA TRP A 87 -33.77 6.57 6.27
C TRP A 87 -34.84 7.30 7.08
N VAL A 88 -35.14 8.54 6.69
CA VAL A 88 -36.14 9.39 7.36
C VAL A 88 -37.41 9.44 6.51
N LYS A 89 -38.34 8.51 6.79
CA LYS A 89 -39.59 8.34 6.03
C LYS A 89 -40.42 9.63 5.90
N LYS A 90 -40.44 10.49 6.93
CA LYS A 90 -41.20 11.75 6.94
C LYS A 90 -40.82 12.68 5.79
N ASN A 91 -39.54 12.72 5.43
CA ASN A 91 -38.98 13.67 4.48
C ASN A 91 -38.52 12.98 3.17
N SER A 92 -38.62 11.65 3.10
CA SER A 92 -38.08 10.79 2.03
C SER A 92 -36.60 11.04 1.74
N GLU A 93 -35.78 11.12 2.80
CA GLU A 93 -34.35 11.40 2.72
C GLU A 93 -33.47 10.36 3.43
N TRP A 94 -32.31 10.09 2.85
CA TRP A 94 -31.23 9.37 3.51
C TRP A 94 -30.35 10.36 4.26
N THR A 95 -30.10 10.05 5.53
CA THR A 95 -29.11 10.72 6.37
C THR A 95 -27.89 9.82 6.49
N LEU A 96 -26.73 10.36 6.16
CA LEU A 96 -25.41 9.75 6.33
C LEU A 96 -24.71 10.51 7.47
N SER A 97 -24.35 9.84 8.55
CA SER A 97 -23.66 10.45 9.70
C SER A 97 -22.32 9.76 9.93
N GLY A 98 -21.23 10.48 9.74
CA GLY A 98 -19.91 10.09 10.24
C GLY A 98 -19.51 10.94 11.44
N ASP A 99 -18.29 10.75 11.94
CA ASP A 99 -17.79 11.47 13.13
C ASP A 99 -17.57 12.96 12.85
N PHE A 100 -17.31 13.32 11.59
CA PHE A 100 -17.00 14.70 11.16
C PHE A 100 -18.21 15.45 10.59
N HIS A 101 -19.05 14.78 9.80
CA HIS A 101 -20.08 15.43 8.98
C HIS A 101 -21.38 14.61 8.90
N ARG A 102 -22.52 15.32 8.86
CA ARG A 102 -23.85 14.77 8.56
C ARG A 102 -24.34 15.27 7.19
N ILE A 103 -24.49 14.35 6.25
CA ILE A 103 -25.01 14.61 4.91
C ILE A 103 -26.46 14.10 4.81
N THR A 104 -27.38 14.91 4.29
CA THR A 104 -28.74 14.46 3.91
C THR A 104 -28.96 14.60 2.41
N MET A 105 -29.59 13.59 1.81
CA MET A 105 -29.83 13.48 0.37
C MET A 105 -31.21 12.88 0.08
N LYS A 106 -31.85 13.32 -1.02
CA LYS A 106 -33.14 12.81 -1.50
C LYS A 106 -32.99 12.25 -2.91
N LEU A 107 -33.83 11.26 -3.24
CA LEU A 107 -33.81 10.67 -4.58
C LEU A 107 -34.21 11.70 -5.64
N ASN A 108 -33.49 11.75 -6.76
CA ASN A 108 -33.71 12.68 -7.88
C ASN A 108 -33.55 14.18 -7.52
N ASP A 109 -33.16 14.53 -6.29
CA ASP A 109 -32.91 15.90 -5.86
C ASP A 109 -31.49 16.34 -6.23
N LEU A 110 -31.35 17.52 -6.83
CA LEU A 110 -30.06 18.12 -7.17
C LEU A 110 -29.41 18.87 -6.00
N THR A 111 -30.02 18.82 -4.82
CA THR A 111 -29.50 19.41 -3.59
C THR A 111 -29.23 18.36 -2.54
N ALA A 112 -28.23 18.64 -1.72
CA ALA A 112 -27.93 17.91 -0.50
C ALA A 112 -27.66 18.92 0.62
N THR A 113 -27.84 18.51 1.87
CA THR A 113 -27.50 19.34 3.02
C THR A 113 -26.33 18.70 3.77
N VAL A 114 -25.30 19.47 4.08
CA VAL A 114 -24.16 19.04 4.90
C VAL A 114 -24.14 19.95 6.12
N ASP A 115 -24.31 19.37 7.31
CA ASP A 115 -24.35 20.07 8.60
C ASP A 115 -25.31 21.28 8.66
N GLY A 116 -26.44 21.17 7.96
CA GLY A 116 -27.48 22.21 7.87
C GLY A 116 -27.30 23.20 6.72
N LYS A 117 -26.15 23.23 6.05
CA LYS A 117 -25.89 24.07 4.87
C LYS A 117 -26.23 23.33 3.57
N VAL A 118 -26.90 24.00 2.64
CA VAL A 118 -27.31 23.42 1.34
C VAL A 118 -26.17 23.51 0.32
N TYR A 119 -25.98 22.43 -0.43
CA TYR A 119 -25.02 22.30 -1.52
C TYR A 119 -25.71 21.75 -2.78
N LYS A 120 -25.20 22.14 -3.95
CA LYS A 120 -25.67 21.68 -5.25
C LYS A 120 -24.85 20.47 -5.72
N LEU A 121 -25.53 19.48 -6.29
CA LEU A 121 -24.95 18.28 -6.88
C LEU A 121 -24.75 18.43 -8.40
N ASN A 122 -23.77 17.70 -8.95
CA ASN A 122 -23.59 17.58 -10.41
C ASN A 122 -24.64 16.62 -11.03
N ALA A 123 -24.92 15.54 -10.32
CA ALA A 123 -26.01 14.59 -10.58
C ALA A 123 -26.75 14.31 -9.26
N PRO A 124 -28.07 14.07 -9.28
CA PRO A 124 -28.80 13.69 -8.07
C PRO A 124 -28.46 12.25 -7.65
N PRO A 125 -28.85 11.81 -6.43
CA PRO A 125 -28.99 10.39 -6.13
C PRO A 125 -29.96 9.73 -7.11
N LEU A 126 -29.58 8.57 -7.66
CA LEU A 126 -30.32 7.86 -8.71
C LEU A 126 -30.58 6.40 -8.29
N ILE A 127 -31.65 5.80 -8.81
CA ILE A 127 -31.87 4.34 -8.75
C ILE A 127 -31.57 3.75 -10.12
N GLU A 128 -30.74 2.71 -10.12
CA GLU A 128 -30.36 1.95 -11.30
C GLU A 128 -30.49 0.46 -10.95
N LYS A 129 -31.38 -0.27 -11.64
CA LYS A 129 -31.66 -1.70 -11.40
C LYS A 129 -31.88 -2.05 -9.92
N GLY A 130 -32.64 -1.21 -9.20
CA GLY A 130 -32.97 -1.40 -7.78
C GLY A 130 -31.86 -1.01 -6.78
N THR A 131 -30.67 -0.63 -7.26
CA THR A 131 -29.59 -0.11 -6.40
C THR A 131 -29.63 1.42 -6.40
N ILE A 132 -29.54 2.03 -5.21
CA ILE A 132 -29.40 3.48 -5.05
C ILE A 132 -27.92 3.85 -5.19
N TYR A 133 -27.64 4.84 -6.01
CA TYR A 133 -26.32 5.36 -6.34
C TYR A 133 -26.20 6.83 -5.95
N LEU A 134 -25.08 7.21 -5.31
CA LEU A 134 -24.74 8.57 -4.91
C LEU A 134 -23.53 9.09 -5.71
N PRO A 135 -23.40 10.41 -5.98
CA PRO A 135 -22.23 10.95 -6.67
C PRO A 135 -20.95 10.78 -5.86
N LEU A 136 -20.00 9.99 -6.36
CA LEU A 136 -18.77 9.57 -5.65
C LEU A 136 -18.02 10.77 -5.07
N ARG A 137 -17.65 11.73 -5.93
CA ARG A 137 -16.83 12.89 -5.53
C ARG A 137 -17.52 13.72 -4.44
N PHE A 138 -18.82 13.98 -4.59
CA PHE A 138 -19.56 14.74 -3.59
C PHE A 138 -19.63 14.00 -2.26
N THR A 139 -20.04 12.72 -2.27
CA THR A 139 -20.19 11.93 -1.04
C THR A 139 -18.87 11.76 -0.30
N VAL A 140 -17.76 11.53 -1.00
CA VAL A 140 -16.42 11.44 -0.38
C VAL A 140 -16.03 12.80 0.22
N THR A 141 -15.95 13.86 -0.58
CA THR A 141 -15.48 15.17 -0.09
C THR A 141 -16.34 15.73 1.03
N MET A 142 -17.67 15.61 0.95
CA MET A 142 -18.59 16.12 1.97
C MET A 142 -18.70 15.22 3.21
N SER A 143 -18.10 14.03 3.19
CA SER A 143 -17.95 13.20 4.40
C SER A 143 -16.73 13.61 5.23
N GLY A 144 -15.84 14.46 4.69
CA GLY A 144 -14.51 14.78 5.24
C GLY A 144 -13.38 13.92 4.65
N GLY A 145 -13.73 12.93 3.82
CA GLY A 145 -12.79 12.07 3.11
C GLY A 145 -12.11 12.77 1.93
N GLU A 146 -11.15 12.08 1.34
CA GLU A 146 -10.30 12.60 0.27
C GLU A 146 -10.31 11.69 -0.96
N LEU A 147 -10.19 12.27 -2.15
CA LEU A 147 -10.19 11.56 -3.41
C LEU A 147 -9.03 12.06 -4.27
N HIS A 148 -8.02 11.22 -4.42
CA HIS A 148 -6.94 11.38 -5.39
C HIS A 148 -7.26 10.60 -6.65
N TRP A 149 -6.61 10.96 -7.76
CA TRP A 149 -6.67 10.20 -8.99
C TRP A 149 -5.35 10.35 -9.76
N ASP A 150 -5.03 9.37 -10.58
CA ASP A 150 -3.85 9.37 -11.43
C ASP A 150 -4.17 9.61 -12.92
N ARG A 151 -3.21 9.33 -13.81
CA ARG A 151 -3.38 9.43 -15.27
C ARG A 151 -4.09 8.21 -15.87
N ASP A 152 -4.09 7.08 -15.18
CA ASP A 152 -4.63 5.79 -15.64
C ASP A 152 -6.05 5.51 -15.11
N HIS A 153 -6.67 6.53 -14.50
CA HIS A 153 -8.03 6.54 -13.94
C HIS A 153 -8.21 5.75 -12.63
N ILE A 154 -7.12 5.42 -11.93
CA ILE A 154 -7.20 4.88 -10.57
C ILE A 154 -7.67 5.99 -9.63
N TYR A 155 -8.89 5.86 -9.11
CA TYR A 155 -9.40 6.69 -8.03
C TYR A 155 -8.97 6.11 -6.68
N TRP A 156 -8.16 6.84 -5.92
CA TRP A 156 -7.77 6.47 -4.57
C TRP A 156 -8.54 7.33 -3.56
N VAL A 157 -9.32 6.69 -2.69
CA VAL A 157 -10.13 7.38 -1.69
C VAL A 157 -9.66 7.00 -0.29
N LEU A 158 -9.43 8.03 0.52
CA LEU A 158 -9.30 7.91 1.97
C LEU A 158 -10.63 8.28 2.61
N SER A 159 -11.17 7.40 3.47
CA SER A 159 -12.29 7.73 4.34
C SER A 159 -11.90 8.83 5.34
N PRO A 160 -12.87 9.54 5.96
CA PRO A 160 -12.57 10.60 6.92
C PRO A 160 -11.70 10.10 8.09
N LEU A 161 -11.98 8.89 8.59
CA LEU A 161 -11.23 8.25 9.67
C LEU A 161 -9.82 7.86 9.25
N GLN A 162 -9.64 7.26 8.07
CA GLN A 162 -8.31 6.88 7.57
C GLN A 162 -7.46 8.12 7.27
N LYS A 163 -8.07 9.19 6.74
CA LYS A 163 -7.41 10.48 6.55
C LYS A 163 -6.95 11.07 7.88
N ALA A 164 -7.82 11.11 8.90
CA ALA A 164 -7.46 11.64 10.21
C ALA A 164 -6.34 10.83 10.88
N LEU A 165 -6.39 9.49 10.78
CA LEU A 165 -5.31 8.61 11.24
C LEU A 165 -3.98 8.88 10.51
N ASN A 166 -4.02 9.06 9.18
CA ASN A 166 -2.83 9.43 8.40
C ASN A 166 -2.24 10.77 8.85
N SER A 167 -3.09 11.80 9.03
CA SER A 167 -2.67 13.10 9.55
C SER A 167 -2.08 13.03 10.96
N ALA A 168 -2.64 12.18 11.83
CA ALA A 168 -2.13 11.97 13.18
C ALA A 168 -0.75 11.29 13.20
N ILE A 169 -0.51 10.30 12.32
CA ILE A 169 0.82 9.68 12.18
C ILE A 169 1.84 10.70 11.67
N ILE A 170 1.50 11.48 10.63
CA ILE A 170 2.39 12.49 10.04
C ILE A 170 2.71 13.62 11.03
N GLY A 171 1.68 14.08 11.76
CA GLY A 171 1.77 15.16 12.75
C GLY A 171 2.22 14.73 14.16
N ASN A 172 2.62 13.46 14.34
CA ASN A 172 3.06 12.90 15.62
C ASN A 172 2.03 13.01 16.77
N ASP A 173 0.73 12.91 16.48
CA ASP A 173 -0.32 12.80 17.49
C ASP A 173 -0.41 11.36 18.02
N VAL A 174 0.52 11.04 18.92
CA VAL A 174 0.68 9.70 19.52
C VAL A 174 -0.61 9.23 20.20
N GLU A 175 -1.35 10.12 20.85
CA GLU A 175 -2.57 9.73 21.58
C GLU A 175 -3.74 9.46 20.63
N TYR A 176 -3.93 10.27 19.59
CA TYR A 176 -4.92 9.97 18.56
C TYR A 176 -4.63 8.64 17.87
N VAL A 177 -3.37 8.36 17.49
CA VAL A 177 -2.98 7.07 16.91
C VAL A 177 -3.18 5.93 17.92
N ARG A 178 -2.90 6.14 19.21
CA ARG A 178 -3.11 5.14 20.27
C ARG A 178 -4.59 4.74 20.39
N GLN A 179 -5.50 5.69 20.27
CA GLN A 179 -6.93 5.46 20.33
C GLN A 179 -7.50 4.85 19.04
N HIS A 180 -7.09 5.34 17.86
CA HIS A 180 -7.76 5.06 16.59
C HIS A 180 -7.07 3.99 15.71
N LEU A 181 -5.78 3.70 15.92
CA LEU A 181 -5.11 2.60 15.22
C LEU A 181 -5.55 1.26 15.81
N THR A 182 -6.45 0.59 15.10
CA THR A 182 -7.02 -0.73 15.45
C THR A 182 -6.45 -1.89 14.63
N ASN A 183 -5.84 -1.59 13.48
CA ASN A 183 -5.16 -2.55 12.62
C ASN A 183 -3.93 -1.87 12.02
N TRP A 184 -2.74 -2.43 12.24
CA TRP A 184 -1.47 -1.86 11.77
C TRP A 184 -1.46 -1.59 10.26
N ARG A 185 -2.21 -2.35 9.45
CA ARG A 185 -2.31 -2.16 7.99
C ARG A 185 -2.78 -0.77 7.60
N SER A 186 -3.60 -0.12 8.44
CA SER A 186 -4.03 1.27 8.19
C SER A 186 -2.86 2.27 8.21
N ALA A 187 -1.75 1.99 8.90
CA ALA A 187 -0.54 2.81 8.82
C ALA A 187 0.30 2.53 7.56
N ALA A 188 0.00 1.45 6.84
CA ALA A 188 0.66 1.00 5.61
C ALA A 188 -0.25 1.10 4.35
N LEU A 189 -1.32 1.89 4.43
CA LEU A 189 -2.11 2.29 3.27
C LEU A 189 -1.50 3.54 2.64
N PRO A 190 -1.23 3.58 1.32
CA PRO A 190 -0.75 4.77 0.64
C PRO A 190 -1.60 6.01 0.93
N LEU A 191 -0.93 7.15 1.15
CA LEU A 191 -1.57 8.46 1.23
C LEU A 191 -2.31 8.80 -0.07
N GLY A 192 -1.77 8.35 -1.20
CA GLY A 192 -2.36 8.49 -2.52
C GLY A 192 -1.74 7.54 -3.54
N VAL A 193 -2.02 7.83 -4.81
CA VAL A 193 -1.41 7.18 -5.99
C VAL A 193 0.10 7.45 -6.11
N ASP A 194 0.64 8.38 -5.32
CA ASP A 194 2.08 8.59 -5.21
C ASP A 194 2.78 7.39 -4.56
N GLY A 195 2.11 6.64 -3.67
CA GLY A 195 2.67 5.47 -2.97
C GLY A 195 3.33 5.79 -1.63
N THR A 196 3.27 7.03 -1.16
CA THR A 196 3.89 7.41 0.11
C THR A 196 3.14 6.76 1.27
N MET A 197 3.86 6.05 2.14
CA MET A 197 3.27 5.28 3.25
C MET A 197 3.30 6.08 4.57
N PRO A 198 2.18 6.19 5.31
CA PRO A 198 2.09 6.94 6.56
C PRO A 198 3.13 6.53 7.60
N TYR A 199 3.40 5.23 7.76
CA TYR A 199 4.34 4.72 8.76
C TYR A 199 5.77 5.26 8.59
N LEU A 200 6.19 5.68 7.39
CA LEU A 200 7.52 6.25 7.18
C LEU A 200 7.69 7.59 7.92
N PHE A 201 6.60 8.32 8.17
CA PHE A 201 6.64 9.54 8.99
C PHE A 201 6.72 9.27 10.50
N SER A 202 6.48 8.03 10.95
CA SER A 202 6.51 7.70 12.39
C SER A 202 7.90 7.83 13.02
N VAL A 203 8.97 7.63 12.24
CA VAL A 203 10.35 7.70 12.74
C VAL A 203 10.74 9.09 13.26
N GLN A 204 9.95 10.13 12.94
CA GLN A 204 10.07 11.46 13.56
C GLN A 204 9.91 11.45 15.10
N SER A 205 9.41 10.36 15.67
CA SER A 205 9.16 10.21 17.11
C SER A 205 9.39 8.78 17.57
N LEU A 206 10.32 8.59 18.49
CA LEU A 206 10.56 7.29 19.11
C LEU A 206 9.30 6.71 19.77
N ASP A 207 8.43 7.56 20.31
CA ASP A 207 7.18 7.11 20.94
C ASP A 207 6.10 6.72 19.93
N MET A 208 6.06 7.36 18.76
CA MET A 208 5.21 6.91 17.64
C MET A 208 5.70 5.57 17.08
N VAL A 209 7.02 5.38 16.92
CA VAL A 209 7.59 4.09 16.50
C VAL A 209 7.27 2.99 17.51
N LYS A 210 7.52 3.22 18.81
CA LYS A 210 7.13 2.29 19.89
C LYS A 210 5.64 1.94 19.82
N LEU A 211 4.77 2.93 19.64
CA LEU A 211 3.33 2.72 19.52
C LEU A 211 2.95 1.88 18.29
N LEU A 212 3.57 2.10 17.12
CA LEU A 212 3.30 1.26 15.95
C LEU A 212 3.70 -0.21 16.21
N ILE A 213 4.87 -0.44 16.81
CA ILE A 213 5.33 -1.79 17.18
C ILE A 213 4.40 -2.42 18.25
N GLU A 214 3.99 -1.66 19.28
CA GLU A 214 2.99 -2.05 20.29
C GLU A 214 1.66 -2.48 19.64
N LYS A 215 1.24 -1.78 18.58
CA LYS A 215 0.04 -2.06 17.78
C LYS A 215 0.22 -3.19 16.76
N GLY A 216 1.36 -3.91 16.80
CA GLY A 216 1.64 -5.07 15.96
C GLY A 216 2.08 -4.74 14.53
N PHE A 217 2.58 -3.52 14.29
CA PHE A 217 3.23 -3.19 13.01
C PHE A 217 4.51 -4.02 12.85
N PRO A 218 4.73 -4.72 11.72
CA PRO A 218 5.93 -5.54 11.54
C PRO A 218 7.19 -4.65 11.45
N VAL A 219 8.19 -4.90 12.30
CA VAL A 219 9.43 -4.09 12.37
C VAL A 219 10.15 -3.99 11.01
N ASP A 220 10.17 -5.09 10.26
CA ASP A 220 10.75 -5.21 8.92
C ASP A 220 9.70 -5.10 7.80
N TYR A 221 8.62 -4.34 8.00
CA TYR A 221 7.65 -4.09 6.94
C TYR A 221 8.30 -3.29 5.79
N MET A 222 8.47 -3.98 4.65
CA MET A 222 8.99 -3.41 3.40
C MET A 222 8.06 -3.64 2.20
N LYS A 223 7.03 -4.48 2.33
CA LYS A 223 6.16 -4.87 1.21
C LYS A 223 5.24 -3.72 0.84
N ASN A 224 5.02 -3.48 -0.45
CA ASN A 224 3.96 -2.59 -0.91
C ASN A 224 2.94 -3.42 -1.71
N GLU A 225 1.81 -3.76 -1.08
CA GLU A 225 0.68 -4.47 -1.72
C GLU A 225 0.08 -3.69 -2.91
N TYR A 226 0.37 -2.38 -2.99
CA TYR A 226 -0.09 -1.45 -4.02
C TYR A 226 1.02 -1.04 -5.00
N ALA A 227 2.16 -1.73 -5.03
CA ALA A 227 3.33 -1.37 -5.87
C ALA A 227 3.05 -1.35 -7.39
N SER A 228 1.97 -1.97 -7.85
CA SER A 228 1.49 -1.92 -9.25
C SER A 228 0.46 -0.81 -9.52
N LEU A 229 0.08 -0.04 -8.50
CA LEU A 229 -0.90 1.06 -8.54
C LEU A 229 -0.27 2.41 -8.22
N THR A 230 0.93 2.43 -7.63
CA THR A 230 1.55 3.63 -7.06
C THR A 230 2.86 3.98 -7.75
N PHE A 231 3.10 5.28 -7.96
CA PHE A 231 4.28 5.76 -8.68
C PHE A 231 5.62 5.56 -7.94
N ASN A 232 5.62 5.64 -6.61
CA ASN A 232 6.77 5.37 -5.76
C ASN A 232 6.63 3.98 -5.11
N ASN A 233 7.67 3.15 -5.24
CA ASN A 233 7.72 1.81 -4.65
C ASN A 233 9.09 1.47 -4.04
N TRP A 234 9.77 2.47 -3.45
CA TRP A 234 11.10 2.32 -2.83
C TRP A 234 11.18 1.31 -1.65
N GLN A 235 10.04 0.80 -1.17
CA GLN A 235 9.94 -0.37 -0.26
C GLN A 235 10.88 -0.28 0.95
N ARG A 236 10.76 0.83 1.69
CA ARG A 236 11.64 1.14 2.83
C ARG A 236 11.09 0.59 4.14
N THR A 237 11.95 0.01 4.98
CA THR A 237 11.61 -0.32 6.38
C THR A 237 11.71 0.93 7.28
N LEU A 238 11.14 0.84 8.49
CA LEU A 238 11.34 1.86 9.53
C LEU A 238 12.84 2.08 9.83
N LEU A 239 13.64 1.01 9.83
CA LEU A 239 15.08 1.08 10.09
C LEU A 239 15.82 1.87 9.00
N GLN A 240 15.50 1.59 7.73
CA GLN A 240 16.10 2.29 6.59
C GLN A 240 15.71 3.78 6.52
N GLU A 241 14.46 4.10 6.88
CA GLU A 241 13.98 5.49 6.96
C GLU A 241 14.70 6.25 8.08
N ALA A 242 14.68 5.72 9.31
CA ALA A 242 15.37 6.30 10.47
C ALA A 242 16.87 6.47 10.24
N ALA A 243 17.52 5.48 9.61
CA ALA A 243 18.93 5.53 9.25
C ALA A 243 19.25 6.68 8.28
N SER A 244 18.41 6.92 7.26
CA SER A 244 18.61 8.04 6.32
C SER A 244 18.36 9.43 6.90
N LEU A 245 17.79 9.51 8.10
CA LEU A 245 17.64 10.75 8.86
C LEU A 245 18.67 10.86 9.99
N GLY A 246 19.58 9.88 10.12
CA GLY A 246 20.58 9.83 11.19
C GLY A 246 19.99 9.61 12.58
N GLN A 247 18.76 9.11 12.71
CA GLN A 247 18.02 9.06 13.97
C GLN A 247 18.49 7.94 14.91
N PHE A 248 19.64 8.17 15.55
CA PHE A 248 20.36 7.21 16.38
C PHE A 248 19.48 6.47 17.39
N GLU A 249 18.64 7.17 18.17
CA GLU A 249 17.78 6.54 19.18
C GLU A 249 16.71 5.61 18.57
N VAL A 250 16.14 6.00 17.43
CA VAL A 250 15.13 5.22 16.71
C VAL A 250 15.78 3.99 16.06
N VAL A 251 16.95 4.16 15.46
CA VAL A 251 17.76 3.05 14.92
C VAL A 251 18.13 2.06 16.03
N ALA A 252 18.62 2.53 17.18
CA ALA A 252 18.94 1.69 18.33
C ALA A 252 17.72 0.93 18.87
N TYR A 253 16.56 1.61 18.98
CA TYR A 253 15.32 0.95 19.38
C TYR A 253 14.90 -0.15 18.37
N LEU A 254 14.90 0.15 17.08
CA LEU A 254 14.48 -0.79 16.03
C LEU A 254 15.39 -2.02 15.95
N LEU A 255 16.71 -1.85 16.03
CA LEU A 255 17.66 -2.97 16.11
C LEU A 255 17.39 -3.85 17.34
N ASN A 256 17.10 -3.24 18.49
CA ASN A 256 16.70 -3.97 19.70
C ASN A 256 15.29 -4.60 19.61
N GLN A 257 14.44 -4.18 18.67
CA GLN A 257 13.20 -4.90 18.30
C GLN A 257 13.43 -5.99 17.23
N GLY A 258 14.69 -6.25 16.84
CA GLY A 258 15.05 -7.28 15.88
C GLY A 258 14.96 -6.86 14.41
N ALA A 259 14.96 -5.56 14.10
CA ALA A 259 14.99 -5.06 12.73
C ALA A 259 16.25 -5.55 11.98
N GLY A 260 16.10 -6.12 10.78
CA GLY A 260 17.21 -6.69 10.03
C GLY A 260 18.07 -5.63 9.32
N PRO A 261 19.32 -5.35 9.74
CA PRO A 261 20.15 -4.30 9.13
C PRO A 261 20.58 -4.62 7.70
N PHE A 262 20.63 -5.91 7.33
CA PHE A 262 20.96 -6.40 6.00
C PHE A 262 19.81 -6.37 5.00
N LEU A 263 18.58 -6.07 5.42
CA LEU A 263 17.44 -6.03 4.50
C LEU A 263 17.66 -4.93 3.46
N SER A 264 17.71 -5.32 2.20
CA SER A 264 17.90 -4.43 1.06
C SER A 264 16.57 -4.18 0.34
N ASN A 265 16.27 -2.95 -0.03
CA ASN A 265 15.08 -2.64 -0.83
C ASN A 265 15.22 -3.08 -2.31
N SER A 266 14.25 -2.70 -3.15
CA SER A 266 14.24 -2.96 -4.60
C SER A 266 15.41 -2.35 -5.39
N HIS A 267 16.19 -1.46 -4.76
CA HIS A 267 17.38 -0.82 -5.32
C HIS A 267 18.68 -1.35 -4.70
N HIS A 268 18.60 -2.45 -3.94
CA HIS A 268 19.70 -3.08 -3.21
C HIS A 268 20.31 -2.26 -2.07
N TYR A 269 19.64 -1.18 -1.62
CA TYR A 269 20.10 -0.38 -0.48
C TYR A 269 19.59 -0.94 0.85
N ASN A 270 20.51 -1.15 1.79
CA ASN A 270 20.26 -1.54 3.18
C ASN A 270 20.31 -0.33 4.13
N ALA A 271 20.14 -0.56 5.44
CA ALA A 271 20.10 0.52 6.43
C ALA A 271 21.43 1.31 6.55
N LEU A 272 22.58 0.63 6.43
CA LEU A 272 23.90 1.27 6.46
C LEU A 272 24.13 2.15 5.23
N ASP A 273 23.72 1.68 4.04
CA ASP A 273 23.82 2.48 2.81
C ASP A 273 22.98 3.76 2.92
N TYR A 274 21.77 3.65 3.49
CA TYR A 274 20.90 4.79 3.74
C TYR A 274 21.46 5.79 4.76
N ALA A 275 22.14 5.33 5.81
CA ALA A 275 22.83 6.20 6.76
C ALA A 275 24.00 6.96 6.12
N GLN A 276 24.78 6.29 5.26
CA GLN A 276 25.88 6.92 4.53
C GLN A 276 25.37 7.95 3.52
N TRP A 277 24.33 7.61 2.76
CA TRP A 277 23.67 8.52 1.83
C TRP A 277 23.08 9.75 2.55
N GLY A 278 22.34 9.57 3.65
CA GLY A 278 21.78 10.67 4.43
C GLY A 278 22.87 11.61 4.97
N LYS A 279 24.00 11.05 5.45
CA LYS A 279 25.17 11.82 5.86
C LYS A 279 25.75 12.65 4.72
N GLN A 280 25.90 12.07 3.53
CA GLN A 280 26.38 12.80 2.35
C GLN A 280 25.43 13.94 1.99
N GLN A 281 24.10 13.70 2.01
CA GLN A 281 23.11 14.74 1.73
C GLN A 281 23.13 15.89 2.75
N LEU A 282 23.47 15.63 4.02
CA LEU A 282 23.68 16.68 5.03
C LEU A 282 24.91 17.54 4.67
N GLN A 283 26.02 16.91 4.26
CA GLN A 283 27.26 17.60 3.87
C GLN A 283 27.11 18.38 2.56
N GLU A 284 26.20 17.96 1.67
CA GLU A 284 25.86 18.64 0.42
C GLU A 284 24.79 19.76 0.58
N ASN A 285 24.31 20.01 1.81
CA ASN A 285 23.21 20.93 2.11
C ASN A 285 21.95 20.64 1.26
N ALA A 286 21.53 19.38 1.21
CA ALA A 286 20.33 19.00 0.48
C ALA A 286 19.08 19.67 1.08
N LEU A 287 18.31 20.39 0.26
CA LEU A 287 17.14 21.18 0.67
C LEU A 287 16.13 20.43 1.57
N TRP A 288 15.96 19.12 1.37
CA TRP A 288 15.04 18.30 2.16
C TRP A 288 15.54 18.01 3.59
N ILE A 289 16.86 18.04 3.79
CA ILE A 289 17.51 17.98 5.11
C ILE A 289 17.43 19.35 5.79
N GLU A 290 17.74 20.44 5.08
CA GLU A 290 17.59 21.80 5.60
C GLU A 290 16.16 22.03 6.12
N LEU A 291 15.16 21.76 5.28
CA LEU A 291 13.74 21.83 5.67
C LEU A 291 13.40 20.88 6.83
N SER A 292 14.02 19.71 6.92
CA SER A 292 13.82 18.79 8.05
C SER A 292 14.39 19.33 9.36
N ILE A 293 15.51 20.05 9.31
CA ILE A 293 16.11 20.73 10.47
C ILE A 293 15.28 21.95 10.87
N GLU A 294 14.77 22.74 9.91
CA GLU A 294 13.83 23.85 10.16
C GLU A 294 12.53 23.38 10.83
N LEU A 295 12.06 22.18 10.48
CA LEU A 295 10.93 21.50 11.14
C LEU A 295 11.29 20.88 12.51
N GLY A 296 12.50 21.11 13.02
CA GLY A 296 12.92 20.75 14.37
C GLY A 296 13.50 19.34 14.53
N LYS A 297 13.88 18.64 13.46
CA LYS A 297 14.52 17.32 13.56
C LYS A 297 16.01 17.46 13.92
N ASP A 298 16.48 16.66 14.87
CA ASP A 298 17.88 16.60 15.31
C ASP A 298 18.77 15.82 14.31
N ILE A 299 18.96 16.40 13.12
CA ILE A 299 19.80 15.86 12.05
C ILE A 299 21.19 16.50 12.15
N THR A 300 22.16 15.76 12.69
CA THR A 300 23.54 16.22 12.88
C THR A 300 24.54 15.20 12.36
N GLU A 301 25.76 15.64 12.00
CA GLU A 301 26.83 14.73 11.59
C GLU A 301 27.21 13.75 12.72
N GLU A 302 27.13 14.18 13.98
CA GLU A 302 27.36 13.31 15.14
C GLU A 302 26.34 12.17 15.20
N ASN A 303 25.06 12.48 15.02
CA ASN A 303 23.98 11.48 15.00
C ASN A 303 24.11 10.50 13.82
N TYR A 304 24.53 10.97 12.64
CA TYR A 304 24.90 10.08 11.52
C TYR A 304 26.09 9.17 11.85
N ASN A 305 27.17 9.70 12.46
CA ASN A 305 28.34 8.88 12.83
C ASN A 305 27.95 7.77 13.81
N LYS A 306 27.23 8.11 14.90
CA LYS A 306 26.71 7.15 15.87
C LYS A 306 25.82 6.08 15.22
N THR A 307 24.96 6.50 14.29
CA THR A 307 24.06 5.60 13.54
C THR A 307 24.84 4.62 12.66
N ILE A 308 25.83 5.11 11.91
CA ILE A 308 26.68 4.30 11.02
C ILE A 308 27.49 3.27 11.81
N ASP A 309 28.09 3.66 12.93
CA ASP A 309 28.91 2.77 13.76
C ASP A 309 28.06 1.71 14.48
N LEU A 310 26.87 2.09 14.95
CA LEU A 310 25.90 1.16 15.55
C LEU A 310 25.42 0.08 14.55
N LEU A 311 25.15 0.48 13.31
CA LEU A 311 24.74 -0.43 12.23
C LEU A 311 25.86 -1.41 11.86
N LYS A 312 27.11 -0.92 11.69
CA LYS A 312 28.28 -1.79 11.46
C LYS A 312 28.45 -2.81 12.57
N ALA A 313 28.42 -2.38 13.84
CA ALA A 313 28.59 -3.28 14.98
C ALA A 313 27.53 -4.39 15.02
N HIS A 314 26.26 -4.09 14.73
CA HIS A 314 25.21 -5.11 14.63
C HIS A 314 25.42 -6.05 13.43
N MET A 315 25.84 -5.52 12.28
CA MET A 315 26.10 -6.33 11.09
C MET A 315 27.29 -7.30 11.31
N GLU A 316 28.35 -6.84 11.96
CA GLU A 316 29.49 -7.69 12.35
C GLU A 316 29.07 -8.81 13.32
N GLN A 317 28.28 -8.49 14.36
CA GLN A 317 27.78 -9.46 15.33
C GLN A 317 26.87 -10.56 14.74
N ILE A 318 26.16 -10.27 13.66
CA ILE A 318 25.28 -11.24 12.96
C ILE A 318 26.07 -12.09 11.95
N SER A 319 27.26 -11.64 11.52
CA SER A 319 28.07 -12.28 10.48
C SER A 319 29.17 -13.22 11.00
N GLY A 320 29.41 -13.23 12.32
CA GLY A 320 30.43 -14.05 12.99
C GLY A 320 29.85 -15.26 13.72
#